data_AF-A0A495AI80-F1
#
_entry.id   AF-A0A495AI80-F1
#
_cell.length_a   1.000
_cell.length_b   1.000
_cell.length_c   1.000
_cell.angle_alpha   90.00
_cell.angle_beta   90.00
_cell.angle_gamma   90.00
#
_symmetry.space_group_name_H-M   'P 1'
#
loop_
_entity.id
_entity.type
_entity.pdbx_description
1 polymer ?
#
loop_
_entity_poly.entity_id
_entity_poly.type
_entity_poly.pdbx_seq_one_letter_code
_entity_poly.pdbx_strand_id
1 'polypeptide(L)'
;MEDKSTKGAHQPARRQLLKKLGALGGAFAVTGGCPVVHAAKTETSPGTLPPDARMEKQPFYGRHQAGILTPQQASMMLVAFDVLAADKADLERLFRLLTARFDFLTTGGAAPATPNPRMPPMDSGILGAEIFPDNLTVTLSAGATLFDDRFGLQAQQPKKLQKMERFPNDSLDASLCHGDLLLQICANTADTVIHALRDIIKHTPDLLSVRWKREGFISNHAARSRGKETPINLLGFKDGTGNPDSSNAGLMDNVVWVTKEQGEPAWCTGGSYQAIRIIQFHVESWDRTPLKEQQTIFGREKHSGAPLGMRNEHDEPDYAADPDGNVIALDAHIRLANPRTKETQANLMMRRGYSYSLGVSKSGQLDMGLLFICYQHDLEKGFLTVQKRLNGEALEEYVKPIGGGYFFALPGAVDKQHYLGQGLIEA
;
A
#
# COMPACT_ATOMS: atom_id res chain seq x y z
N MET A 1 18.15 77.60 -29.36
CA MET A 1 18.84 77.63 -30.66
C MET A 1 18.23 76.54 -31.51
N GLU A 2 17.85 76.90 -32.73
CA GLU A 2 16.85 76.26 -33.58
C GLU A 2 17.21 74.87 -34.12
N ASP A 3 16.13 74.10 -34.30
CA ASP A 3 15.76 73.17 -35.36
C ASP A 3 16.67 73.05 -36.61
N LYS A 4 16.88 71.80 -37.08
CA LYS A 4 16.66 71.44 -38.49
C LYS A 4 16.55 69.92 -38.74
N SER A 5 15.30 69.51 -38.90
CA SER A 5 14.71 68.43 -39.72
C SER A 5 15.44 68.10 -41.05
N THR A 6 15.53 66.84 -41.54
CA THR A 6 14.61 66.14 -42.49
C THR A 6 15.41 64.96 -43.13
N LYS A 7 14.91 63.85 -43.72
CA LYS A 7 13.60 63.18 -43.92
C LYS A 7 13.83 61.80 -44.58
N GLY A 8 12.91 60.86 -44.30
CA GLY A 8 12.22 60.03 -45.33
C GLY A 8 12.49 58.52 -45.30
N ALA A 9 11.56 57.61 -45.61
CA ALA A 9 10.09 57.60 -45.65
C ALA A 9 9.63 56.14 -45.87
N HIS A 10 8.56 55.73 -45.19
CA HIS A 10 7.37 54.97 -45.68
C HIS A 10 6.82 53.89 -44.73
N GLN A 11 5.65 54.23 -44.19
CA GLN A 11 4.58 53.40 -43.62
C GLN A 11 3.42 53.36 -44.67
N PRO A 12 2.38 52.48 -44.60
CA PRO A 12 1.47 52.40 -43.44
C PRO A 12 0.70 51.09 -43.14
N ALA A 13 -0.09 51.24 -42.08
CA ALA A 13 -0.89 50.33 -41.27
C ALA A 13 -2.14 49.66 -41.89
N ARG A 14 -2.67 48.67 -41.14
CA ARG A 14 -4.06 48.51 -40.60
C ARG A 14 -4.89 47.27 -41.03
N ARG A 15 -5.39 46.60 -39.98
CA ARG A 15 -6.73 45.98 -39.77
C ARG A 15 -7.12 44.67 -40.49
N GLN A 16 -7.49 43.69 -39.64
CA GLN A 16 -8.73 42.88 -39.64
C GLN A 16 -9.34 42.51 -41.00
N LEU A 17 -9.50 41.21 -41.31
CA LEU A 17 -10.84 40.59 -41.37
C LEU A 17 -10.78 39.06 -41.57
N LEU A 18 -11.65 38.41 -40.82
CA LEU A 18 -12.08 37.01 -40.87
C LEU A 18 -12.79 36.61 -42.18
N LYS A 19 -12.95 35.27 -42.36
CA LYS A 19 -13.98 34.56 -43.17
C LYS A 19 -13.69 34.55 -44.69
N LYS A 20 -13.88 33.49 -45.48
CA LYS A 20 -14.64 32.23 -45.36
C LYS A 20 -14.42 31.41 -46.66
N LEU A 21 -14.51 30.08 -46.55
CA LEU A 21 -15.18 29.10 -47.46
C LEU A 21 -14.61 28.72 -48.85
N GLY A 22 -14.39 27.40 -48.98
CA GLY A 22 -14.75 26.54 -50.13
C GLY A 22 -13.65 26.33 -51.18
N ALA A 23 -13.47 25.15 -51.81
CA ALA A 23 -14.16 23.88 -51.77
C ALA A 23 -13.31 22.83 -52.54
N LEU A 24 -13.51 21.54 -52.22
CA LEU A 24 -13.42 20.34 -53.09
C LEU A 24 -12.06 19.93 -53.73
N GLY A 25 -11.65 18.68 -53.45
CA GLY A 25 -10.73 17.91 -54.31
C GLY A 25 -9.96 16.83 -53.54
N GLY A 26 -10.22 15.55 -53.84
CA GLY A 26 -9.68 14.40 -53.10
C GLY A 26 -8.25 13.95 -53.48
N ALA A 27 -7.92 12.78 -52.92
CA ALA A 27 -6.79 11.88 -53.17
C ALA A 27 -5.56 11.97 -52.25
N PHE A 28 -5.44 10.92 -51.42
CA PHE A 28 -4.22 10.22 -50.95
C PHE A 28 -2.94 11.01 -50.70
N ALA A 29 -2.54 11.06 -49.43
CA ALA A 29 -1.13 10.99 -49.04
C ALA A 29 -0.99 10.23 -47.70
N VAL A 30 -0.61 8.96 -47.80
CA VAL A 30 0.01 8.20 -46.72
C VAL A 30 1.45 8.68 -46.62
N THR A 31 1.77 9.48 -45.60
CA THR A 31 3.15 9.65 -45.12
C THR A 31 3.12 9.70 -43.60
N GLY A 32 3.94 8.84 -43.00
CA GLY A 32 3.95 8.54 -41.58
C GLY A 32 4.22 9.75 -40.70
N GLY A 33 3.37 9.92 -39.70
CA GLY A 33 3.71 10.57 -38.45
C GLY A 33 3.36 9.59 -37.34
N CYS A 34 4.38 9.04 -36.68
CA CYS A 34 4.17 8.35 -35.41
C CYS A 34 3.33 9.26 -34.52
N PRO A 35 2.21 8.80 -33.93
CA PRO A 35 1.69 9.48 -32.77
C PRO A 35 2.82 9.40 -31.73
N VAL A 36 3.44 10.53 -31.44
CA VAL A 36 4.18 10.70 -30.20
C VAL A 36 3.10 10.59 -29.14
N VAL A 37 2.83 9.35 -28.72
CA VAL A 37 2.22 9.07 -27.44
C VAL A 37 3.11 9.81 -26.48
N HIS A 38 2.62 10.94 -25.96
CA HIS A 38 3.21 11.52 -24.76
C HIS A 38 3.23 10.34 -23.79
N ALA A 39 4.41 9.78 -23.55
CA ALA A 39 4.59 8.75 -22.54
C ALA A 39 4.02 9.36 -21.28
N ALA A 40 2.83 8.92 -20.90
CA ALA A 40 2.29 9.20 -19.59
C ALA A 40 3.41 8.73 -18.66
N LYS A 41 4.00 9.67 -17.91
CA LYS A 41 5.03 9.32 -16.93
C LYS A 41 4.42 8.22 -16.08
N THR A 42 4.98 7.02 -16.17
CA THR A 42 4.44 5.86 -15.48
C THR A 42 4.63 6.11 -13.99
N GLU A 43 3.55 6.54 -13.34
CA GLU A 43 3.54 6.68 -11.88
C GLU A 43 3.57 5.27 -11.30
N THR A 44 4.40 5.06 -10.29
CA THR A 44 4.61 3.74 -9.69
C THR A 44 3.46 3.42 -8.76
N SER A 45 2.73 2.32 -8.98
CA SER A 45 1.55 1.98 -8.16
C SER A 45 1.92 1.50 -6.74
N PRO A 46 1.13 1.87 -5.70
CA PRO A 46 -0.10 2.67 -5.76
C PRO A 46 0.12 4.20 -5.78
N GLY A 47 1.37 4.66 -5.91
CA GLY A 47 1.77 6.06 -5.82
C GLY A 47 2.14 6.46 -4.39
N THR A 48 2.41 7.73 -4.16
CA THR A 48 2.69 8.29 -2.83
C THR A 48 1.93 9.58 -2.58
N LEU A 49 1.67 9.88 -1.30
CA LEU A 49 1.08 11.15 -0.85
C LEU A 49 2.12 12.00 -0.10
N PRO A 50 2.06 13.33 -0.24
CA PRO A 50 3.06 14.24 0.30
C PRO A 50 2.85 14.48 1.81
N PRO A 51 3.93 14.59 2.61
CA PRO A 51 3.81 14.76 4.07
C PRO A 51 3.17 16.08 4.52
N ASP A 52 3.12 17.10 3.66
CA ASP A 52 2.65 18.45 3.99
C ASP A 52 1.15 18.67 3.74
N ALA A 53 0.44 17.67 3.20
CA ALA A 53 -0.98 17.77 2.85
C ALA A 53 -1.93 17.52 4.04
N ARG A 54 -1.75 18.29 5.11
CA ARG A 54 -2.48 18.15 6.39
C ARG A 54 -4.01 18.17 6.28
N MET A 55 -4.55 18.95 5.33
CA MET A 55 -6.01 19.10 5.14
C MET A 55 -6.62 18.07 4.19
N GLU A 56 -5.78 17.27 3.51
CA GLU A 56 -6.25 16.31 2.51
C GLU A 56 -6.93 15.11 3.18
N LYS A 57 -8.00 14.64 2.54
CA LYS A 57 -8.87 13.57 3.05
C LYS A 57 -8.85 12.39 2.10
N GLN A 58 -8.93 11.19 2.66
CA GLN A 58 -9.17 9.97 1.90
C GLN A 58 -10.61 9.50 2.16
N PRO A 59 -11.34 9.03 1.14
CA PRO A 59 -12.72 8.59 1.33
C PRO A 59 -12.77 7.34 2.22
N PHE A 60 -13.47 7.41 3.34
CA PHE A 60 -13.71 6.26 4.22
C PHE A 60 -14.75 5.29 3.65
N TYR A 61 -15.88 5.82 3.20
CA TYR A 61 -16.97 5.04 2.61
C TYR A 61 -16.69 4.70 1.15
N GLY A 62 -17.10 3.51 0.74
CA GLY A 62 -16.96 3.01 -0.63
C GLY A 62 -17.14 1.49 -0.70
N ARG A 63 -17.08 0.95 -1.93
CA ARG A 63 -17.14 -0.50 -2.16
C ARG A 63 -15.95 -1.24 -1.52
N HIS A 64 -14.80 -0.59 -1.49
CA HIS A 64 -13.56 -1.11 -0.93
C HIS A 64 -13.08 -0.17 0.17
N GLN A 65 -12.42 -0.71 1.18
CA GLN A 65 -11.75 0.12 2.19
C GLN A 65 -10.59 0.92 1.56
N ALA A 66 -10.39 2.15 2.04
CA ALA A 66 -9.16 2.90 1.79
C ALA A 66 -7.95 2.23 2.45
N GLY A 67 -6.74 2.67 2.09
CA GLY A 67 -5.47 2.11 2.57
C GLY A 67 -4.99 0.85 1.84
N ILE A 68 -5.77 0.36 0.87
CA ILE A 68 -5.40 -0.78 -0.01
C ILE A 68 -4.83 -0.25 -1.34
N LEU A 69 -5.66 0.42 -2.15
CA LEU A 69 -5.22 1.06 -3.40
C LEU A 69 -4.90 2.56 -3.23
N THR A 70 -5.18 3.13 -2.05
CA THR A 70 -4.80 4.50 -1.73
C THR A 70 -3.28 4.65 -1.88
N PRO A 71 -2.78 5.71 -2.54
CA PRO A 71 -1.35 5.96 -2.63
C PRO A 71 -0.70 5.98 -1.23
N GLN A 72 0.56 5.56 -1.13
CA GLN A 72 1.23 5.39 0.16
C GLN A 72 1.46 6.74 0.84
N GLN A 73 0.88 6.92 2.02
CA GLN A 73 1.21 8.02 2.91
C GLN A 73 2.58 7.80 3.56
N ALA A 74 3.19 8.85 4.10
CA ALA A 74 4.56 8.77 4.62
C ALA A 74 4.71 7.95 5.90
N SER A 75 3.66 7.84 6.73
CA SER A 75 3.68 7.15 8.02
C SER A 75 2.64 6.02 8.08
N MET A 76 2.97 4.93 8.76
CA MET A 76 2.09 3.77 8.91
C MET A 76 2.25 3.10 10.27
N MET A 77 1.18 2.50 10.78
CA MET A 77 1.19 1.57 11.90
C MET A 77 0.35 0.34 11.59
N LEU A 78 0.93 -0.83 11.82
CA LEU A 78 0.22 -2.09 11.95
C LEU A 78 0.00 -2.36 13.43
N VAL A 79 -1.24 -2.65 13.80
CA VAL A 79 -1.57 -3.08 15.16
C VAL A 79 -2.55 -4.24 15.10
N ALA A 80 -2.14 -5.37 15.67
CA ALA A 80 -2.99 -6.52 15.83
C ALA A 80 -3.65 -6.50 17.21
N PHE A 81 -4.88 -6.96 17.26
CA PHE A 81 -5.66 -7.07 18.48
C PHE A 81 -6.18 -8.49 18.68
N ASP A 82 -6.21 -8.90 19.93
CA ASP A 82 -7.08 -10.00 20.39
C ASP A 82 -8.45 -9.38 20.75
N VAL A 83 -9.54 -10.00 20.28
CA VAL A 83 -10.91 -9.53 20.52
C VAL A 83 -11.44 -10.10 21.84
N LEU A 84 -11.92 -9.21 22.70
CA LEU A 84 -12.44 -9.50 24.04
C LEU A 84 -13.98 -9.60 24.09
N ALA A 85 -14.66 -9.35 22.96
CA ALA A 85 -16.11 -9.50 22.84
C ALA A 85 -16.55 -10.89 23.33
N ALA A 86 -17.60 -10.92 24.17
CA ALA A 86 -18.07 -12.16 24.78
C ALA A 86 -18.92 -13.01 23.81
N ASP A 87 -19.58 -12.36 22.86
CA ASP A 87 -20.48 -13.00 21.90
C ASP A 87 -20.55 -12.21 20.57
N LYS A 88 -21.38 -12.70 19.64
CA LYS A 88 -21.58 -12.08 18.32
C LYS A 88 -22.20 -10.68 18.41
N ALA A 89 -23.01 -10.39 19.43
CA ALA A 89 -23.62 -9.07 19.60
C ALA A 89 -22.59 -8.03 20.08
N ASP A 90 -21.67 -8.41 20.97
CA ASP A 90 -20.53 -7.56 21.33
C ASP A 90 -19.56 -7.37 20.16
N LEU A 91 -19.38 -8.37 19.30
CA LEU A 91 -18.60 -8.22 18.07
C LEU A 91 -19.25 -7.23 17.09
N GLU A 92 -20.58 -7.30 16.93
CA GLU A 92 -21.32 -6.30 16.15
C GLU A 92 -21.17 -4.89 16.74
N ARG A 93 -21.27 -4.76 18.07
CA ARG A 93 -21.04 -3.49 18.78
C ARG A 93 -19.65 -2.95 18.50
N LEU A 94 -18.63 -3.79 18.54
CA LEU A 94 -17.25 -3.42 18.20
C LEU A 94 -17.15 -2.88 16.77
N PHE A 95 -17.70 -3.59 15.78
CA PHE A 95 -17.63 -3.18 14.38
C PHE A 95 -18.36 -1.86 14.09
N ARG A 96 -19.54 -1.65 14.68
CA ARG A 96 -20.27 -0.37 14.60
C ARG A 96 -19.47 0.76 15.22
N LEU A 97 -18.88 0.52 16.40
CA LEU A 97 -18.06 1.50 17.10
C LEU A 97 -16.80 1.86 16.30
N LEU A 98 -16.06 0.88 15.81
CA LEU A 98 -14.87 1.10 14.96
C LEU A 98 -15.23 1.90 13.72
N THR A 99 -16.32 1.56 13.03
CA THR A 99 -16.80 2.30 11.85
C THR A 99 -17.03 3.78 12.19
N ALA A 100 -17.74 4.07 13.29
CA ALA A 100 -18.01 5.43 13.71
C ALA A 100 -16.73 6.21 14.08
N ARG A 101 -15.76 5.55 14.73
CA ARG A 101 -14.46 6.17 15.06
C ARG A 101 -13.66 6.45 13.79
N PHE A 102 -13.62 5.51 12.84
CA PHE A 102 -12.85 5.66 11.61
C PHE A 102 -13.42 6.79 10.74
N ASP A 103 -14.75 6.88 10.57
CA ASP A 103 -15.39 7.98 9.84
C ASP A 103 -15.00 9.35 10.42
N PHE A 104 -15.09 9.49 11.76
CA PHE A 104 -14.70 10.73 12.44
C PHE A 104 -13.20 11.05 12.26
N LEU A 105 -12.32 10.09 12.56
CA LEU A 105 -10.87 10.32 12.55
C LEU A 105 -10.36 10.62 11.14
N THR A 106 -10.82 9.88 10.13
CA THR A 106 -10.40 10.06 8.73
C THR A 106 -10.99 11.33 8.10
N THR A 107 -12.14 11.80 8.57
CA THR A 107 -12.73 13.07 8.15
C THR A 107 -12.07 14.27 8.83
N GLY A 108 -11.63 14.11 10.08
CA GLY A 108 -11.17 15.20 10.95
C GLY A 108 -12.30 16.11 11.43
N GLY A 109 -11.94 17.08 12.28
CA GLY A 109 -12.83 18.08 12.85
C GLY A 109 -12.37 18.55 14.23
N ALA A 110 -13.17 19.38 14.89
CA ALA A 110 -12.87 19.85 16.24
C ALA A 110 -12.70 18.66 17.21
N ALA A 111 -11.65 18.71 18.04
CA ALA A 111 -11.41 17.71 19.07
C ALA A 111 -12.62 17.67 20.03
N PRO A 112 -13.17 16.49 20.35
CA PRO A 112 -14.33 16.37 21.22
C PRO A 112 -14.15 17.11 22.55
N ALA A 113 -15.06 18.04 22.83
CA ALA A 113 -15.04 18.80 24.08
C ALA A 113 -15.23 17.86 25.28
N THR A 114 -14.65 18.23 26.41
CA THR A 114 -14.84 17.54 27.70
C THR A 114 -15.55 18.50 28.66
N PRO A 115 -16.90 18.52 28.68
CA PRO A 115 -17.65 19.55 29.42
C PRO A 115 -17.49 19.47 30.94
N ASN A 116 -17.23 18.27 31.48
CA ASN A 116 -16.99 18.05 32.91
C ASN A 116 -15.49 17.87 33.16
N PRO A 117 -14.78 18.85 33.77
CA PRO A 117 -13.34 18.78 34.03
C PRO A 117 -12.91 17.65 34.98
N ARG A 118 -13.86 16.98 35.64
CA ARG A 118 -13.59 15.81 36.49
C ARG A 118 -13.54 14.50 35.71
N MET A 119 -13.92 14.50 34.43
CA MET A 119 -13.85 13.32 33.56
C MET A 119 -12.54 13.30 32.79
N PRO A 120 -12.06 12.12 32.36
CA PRO A 120 -10.94 12.02 31.42
C PRO A 120 -11.24 12.82 30.13
N PRO A 121 -10.27 13.56 29.57
CA PRO A 121 -10.44 14.26 28.31
C PRO A 121 -10.93 13.34 27.20
N MET A 122 -11.95 13.73 26.43
CA MET A 122 -12.54 12.93 25.35
C MET A 122 -11.56 12.64 24.21
N ASP A 123 -10.65 13.57 23.93
CA ASP A 123 -9.52 13.41 23.03
C ASP A 123 -8.19 13.31 23.79
N SER A 124 -7.17 12.71 23.17
CA SER A 124 -5.82 12.65 23.73
C SER A 124 -5.09 13.99 23.79
N GLY A 125 -5.50 14.96 22.96
CA GLY A 125 -4.95 16.30 22.86
C GLY A 125 -3.66 16.43 22.05
N ILE A 126 -3.08 15.33 21.53
CA ILE A 126 -1.76 15.40 20.87
C ILE A 126 -1.78 16.10 19.51
N LEU A 127 -2.95 16.23 18.88
CA LEU A 127 -3.12 17.01 17.65
C LEU A 127 -3.60 18.44 17.92
N GLY A 128 -3.80 18.81 19.20
CA GLY A 128 -4.37 20.09 19.61
C GLY A 128 -5.92 20.10 19.58
N ALA A 129 -6.50 21.29 19.44
CA ALA A 129 -7.95 21.48 19.49
C ALA A 129 -8.68 21.07 18.20
N GLU A 130 -7.95 20.83 17.12
CA GLU A 130 -8.48 20.43 15.81
C GLU A 130 -7.76 19.15 15.36
N ILE A 131 -8.53 18.13 15.03
CA ILE A 131 -8.06 16.85 14.51
C ILE A 131 -8.07 16.97 12.99
N PHE A 132 -6.89 17.04 12.39
CA PHE A 132 -6.75 17.16 10.95
C PHE A 132 -6.82 15.78 10.30
N PRO A 133 -7.44 15.66 9.12
CA PRO A 133 -7.56 14.37 8.43
C PRO A 133 -6.20 13.82 8.02
N ASP A 134 -5.26 14.66 7.56
CA ASP A 134 -3.87 14.29 7.30
C ASP A 134 -3.68 13.03 6.43
N ASN A 135 -4.53 12.88 5.41
CA ASN A 135 -4.65 11.68 4.57
C ASN A 135 -4.86 10.37 5.35
N LEU A 136 -5.39 10.44 6.56
CA LEU A 136 -5.61 9.28 7.41
C LEU A 136 -6.51 8.26 6.72
N THR A 137 -6.05 7.02 6.72
CA THR A 137 -6.83 5.83 6.37
C THR A 137 -6.67 4.81 7.49
N VAL A 138 -7.76 4.13 7.83
CA VAL A 138 -7.75 3.00 8.77
C VAL A 138 -8.39 1.81 8.06
N THR A 139 -7.61 0.79 7.75
CA THR A 139 -8.08 -0.45 7.11
C THR A 139 -8.24 -1.53 8.18
N LEU A 140 -9.43 -2.13 8.27
CA LEU A 140 -9.74 -3.23 9.18
C LEU A 140 -9.70 -4.58 8.47
N SER A 141 -8.97 -5.52 9.05
CA SER A 141 -8.85 -6.89 8.55
C SER A 141 -9.12 -7.91 9.65
N ALA A 142 -9.79 -9.03 9.31
CA ALA A 142 -10.06 -10.13 10.23
C ALA A 142 -9.04 -11.27 10.07
N GLY A 143 -8.47 -11.74 11.17
CA GLY A 143 -7.57 -12.89 11.20
C GLY A 143 -8.32 -14.22 11.29
N ALA A 144 -7.63 -15.32 10.99
CA ALA A 144 -8.23 -16.67 11.04
C ALA A 144 -8.80 -17.04 12.42
N THR A 145 -8.25 -16.48 13.51
CA THR A 145 -8.71 -16.77 14.87
C THR A 145 -10.06 -16.14 15.20
N LEU A 146 -10.51 -15.10 14.48
CA LEU A 146 -11.86 -14.53 14.66
C LEU A 146 -12.97 -15.53 14.29
N PHE A 147 -12.65 -16.55 13.50
CA PHE A 147 -13.60 -17.55 12.99
C PHE A 147 -13.55 -18.86 13.80
N ASP A 148 -13.19 -18.78 15.08
CA ASP A 148 -13.34 -19.90 16.02
C ASP A 148 -14.78 -19.97 16.59
N ASP A 149 -14.95 -20.75 17.66
CA ASP A 149 -16.27 -21.03 18.23
C ASP A 149 -16.89 -19.87 19.01
N ARG A 150 -16.18 -18.75 19.24
CA ARG A 150 -16.67 -17.62 20.07
C ARG A 150 -17.91 -16.95 19.51
N PHE A 151 -17.99 -16.81 18.18
CA PHE A 151 -18.99 -15.95 17.53
C PHE A 151 -19.93 -16.69 16.58
N GLY A 152 -19.76 -18.01 16.41
CA GLY A 152 -20.55 -18.80 15.47
C GLY A 152 -20.31 -18.43 14.00
N LEU A 153 -19.09 -18.00 13.65
CA LEU A 153 -18.73 -17.50 12.32
C LEU A 153 -17.92 -18.50 11.48
N GLN A 154 -17.68 -19.72 11.97
CA GLN A 154 -16.79 -20.71 11.33
C GLN A 154 -17.18 -20.99 9.87
N ALA A 155 -18.49 -21.11 9.59
CA ALA A 155 -19.01 -21.34 8.24
C ALA A 155 -18.83 -20.14 7.29
N GLN A 156 -18.56 -18.95 7.84
CA GLN A 156 -18.35 -17.69 7.12
C GLN A 156 -16.86 -17.35 6.93
N GLN A 157 -15.94 -18.23 7.36
CA GLN A 157 -14.51 -18.01 7.15
C GLN A 157 -14.19 -17.95 5.64
N PRO A 158 -13.45 -16.92 5.16
CA PRO A 158 -12.99 -16.88 3.78
C PRO A 158 -12.17 -18.13 3.47
N LYS A 159 -12.41 -18.75 2.31
CA LYS A 159 -11.96 -20.11 1.99
C LYS A 159 -10.45 -20.29 2.04
N LYS A 160 -9.69 -19.22 1.75
CA LYS A 160 -8.23 -19.21 1.71
C LYS A 160 -7.61 -18.55 2.94
N LEU A 161 -8.42 -18.12 3.91
CA LEU A 161 -7.92 -17.54 5.15
C LEU A 161 -7.42 -18.65 6.06
N GLN A 162 -6.16 -18.59 6.44
CA GLN A 162 -5.53 -19.56 7.34
C GLN A 162 -4.57 -18.87 8.30
N LYS A 163 -4.18 -19.58 9.37
CA LYS A 163 -3.08 -19.10 10.23
C LYS A 163 -1.78 -19.11 9.43
N MET A 164 -0.91 -18.14 9.72
CA MET A 164 0.40 -18.08 9.08
C MET A 164 1.31 -19.18 9.62
N GLU A 165 1.73 -20.08 8.74
CA GLU A 165 2.75 -21.08 9.05
C GLU A 165 4.15 -20.53 8.72
N ARG A 166 5.18 -21.21 9.25
CA ARG A 166 6.57 -20.82 8.99
C ARG A 166 7.02 -21.27 7.60
N PHE A 167 7.75 -20.39 6.92
CA PHE A 167 8.62 -20.75 5.79
C PHE A 167 10.02 -21.15 6.27
N PRO A 168 10.86 -21.79 5.43
CA PRO A 168 12.19 -22.27 5.82
C PRO A 168 13.08 -21.22 6.50
N ASN A 169 13.15 -20.00 5.98
CA ASN A 169 13.97 -18.92 6.53
C ASN A 169 13.31 -18.14 7.70
N ASP A 170 12.13 -18.56 8.16
CA ASP A 170 11.45 -17.83 9.23
C ASP A 170 12.08 -18.08 10.61
N SER A 171 12.12 -17.02 11.42
CA SER A 171 12.39 -17.07 12.86
C SER A 171 11.29 -16.33 13.62
N LEU A 172 10.06 -16.86 13.48
CA LEU A 172 8.86 -16.20 14.02
C LEU A 172 8.89 -16.08 15.54
N ASP A 173 8.68 -14.88 16.04
CA ASP A 173 8.33 -14.59 17.42
C ASP A 173 6.80 -14.65 17.56
N ALA A 174 6.31 -15.56 18.40
CA ALA A 174 4.88 -15.75 18.63
C ALA A 174 4.16 -14.48 19.12
N SER A 175 4.88 -13.60 19.84
CA SER A 175 4.35 -12.31 20.31
C SER A 175 4.12 -11.31 19.17
N LEU A 176 4.76 -11.51 18.01
CA LEU A 176 4.63 -10.66 16.82
C LEU A 176 3.78 -11.31 15.72
N CYS A 177 3.10 -12.42 16.03
CA CYS A 177 2.34 -13.19 15.06
C CYS A 177 0.83 -13.13 15.31
N HIS A 178 0.06 -13.14 14.22
CA HIS A 178 -1.40 -13.29 14.18
C HIS A 178 -2.17 -12.16 14.90
N GLY A 179 -3.42 -12.42 15.25
CA GLY A 179 -4.37 -11.49 15.85
C GLY A 179 -5.77 -11.78 15.33
N ASP A 180 -6.79 -11.51 16.13
CA ASP A 180 -8.19 -11.63 15.71
C ASP A 180 -8.55 -10.54 14.71
N LEU A 181 -8.08 -9.32 14.96
CA LEU A 181 -8.22 -8.19 14.04
C LEU A 181 -6.86 -7.51 13.84
N LEU A 182 -6.66 -6.93 12.66
CA LEU A 182 -5.54 -6.06 12.35
C LEU A 182 -6.08 -4.70 11.88
N LEU A 183 -5.50 -3.63 12.41
CA LEU A 183 -5.64 -2.29 11.82
C LEU A 183 -4.35 -1.90 11.12
N GLN A 184 -4.48 -1.48 9.86
CA GLN A 184 -3.45 -0.72 9.16
C GLN A 184 -3.85 0.76 9.18
N ILE A 185 -3.10 1.57 9.93
CA ILE A 185 -3.35 3.00 10.11
C ILE A 185 -2.26 3.76 9.35
N CYS A 186 -2.62 4.48 8.29
CA CYS A 186 -1.66 5.26 7.49
C CYS A 186 -2.08 6.72 7.45
N ALA A 187 -1.14 7.65 7.60
CA ALA A 187 -1.34 9.09 7.47
C ALA A 187 -0.05 9.77 7.00
N ASN A 188 -0.10 11.06 6.72
CA ASN A 188 1.12 11.80 6.37
C ASN A 188 2.10 11.82 7.55
N THR A 189 1.62 12.00 8.78
CA THR A 189 2.45 12.12 9.98
C THR A 189 2.24 10.99 11.00
N ALA A 190 3.31 10.65 11.73
CA ALA A 190 3.25 9.63 12.79
C ALA A 190 2.33 10.06 13.93
N ASP A 191 2.26 11.36 14.22
CA ASP A 191 1.37 11.95 15.23
C ASP A 191 -0.10 11.61 14.99
N THR A 192 -0.58 11.76 13.74
CA THR A 192 -1.96 11.40 13.36
C THR A 192 -2.20 9.90 13.52
N VAL A 193 -1.24 9.06 13.12
CA VAL A 193 -1.32 7.60 13.26
C VAL A 193 -1.42 7.20 14.74
N ILE A 194 -0.58 7.78 15.60
CA ILE A 194 -0.57 7.52 17.04
C ILE A 194 -1.85 8.03 17.71
N HIS A 195 -2.34 9.20 17.29
CA HIS A 195 -3.60 9.77 17.77
C HIS A 195 -4.77 8.83 17.50
N ALA A 196 -4.89 8.35 16.26
CA ALA A 196 -5.94 7.42 15.85
C ALA A 196 -5.91 6.13 16.68
N LEU A 197 -4.74 5.53 16.89
CA LEU A 197 -4.62 4.34 17.72
C LEU A 197 -5.08 4.60 19.17
N ARG A 198 -4.63 5.69 19.78
CA ARG A 198 -5.00 6.04 21.17
C ARG A 198 -6.49 6.28 21.31
N ASP A 199 -7.11 6.91 20.32
CA ASP A 199 -8.55 7.11 20.27
C ASP A 199 -9.31 5.79 20.24
N ILE A 200 -8.88 4.86 19.36
CA ILE A 200 -9.51 3.54 19.22
C ILE A 200 -9.40 2.74 20.51
N ILE A 201 -8.19 2.63 21.09
CA ILE A 201 -7.96 1.90 22.36
C ILE A 201 -8.84 2.49 23.47
N LYS A 202 -8.92 3.81 23.56
CA LYS A 202 -9.70 4.48 24.59
C LYS A 202 -11.19 4.13 24.52
N HIS A 203 -11.75 3.96 23.32
CA HIS A 203 -13.16 3.64 23.14
C HIS A 203 -13.47 2.14 23.19
N THR A 204 -12.46 1.26 23.19
CA THR A 204 -12.62 -0.21 23.10
C THR A 204 -11.97 -1.01 24.24
N PRO A 205 -11.82 -0.50 25.49
CA PRO A 205 -11.04 -1.18 26.52
C PRO A 205 -11.64 -2.52 26.98
N ASP A 206 -12.94 -2.72 26.76
CA ASP A 206 -13.70 -3.93 27.06
C ASP A 206 -13.80 -4.89 25.87
N LEU A 207 -13.33 -4.48 24.68
CA LEU A 207 -13.54 -5.20 23.42
C LEU A 207 -12.25 -5.57 22.69
N LEU A 208 -11.16 -4.82 22.90
CA LEU A 208 -9.88 -5.02 22.21
C LEU A 208 -8.71 -5.02 23.20
N SER A 209 -7.80 -5.97 23.01
CA SER A 209 -6.49 -5.99 23.66
C SER A 209 -5.39 -5.91 22.59
N VAL A 210 -4.44 -4.98 22.75
CA VAL A 210 -3.30 -4.88 21.82
C VAL A 210 -2.44 -6.13 21.93
N ARG A 211 -2.28 -6.84 20.81
CA ARG A 211 -1.44 -8.03 20.72
C ARG A 211 0.00 -7.67 20.36
N TRP A 212 0.17 -6.93 19.27
CA TRP A 212 1.45 -6.37 18.86
C TRP A 212 1.23 -5.13 18.00
N LYS A 213 2.25 -4.26 17.94
CA LYS A 213 2.28 -3.15 16.99
C LYS A 213 3.64 -3.00 16.32
N ARG A 214 3.64 -2.43 15.11
CA ARG A 214 4.82 -1.95 14.40
C ARG A 214 4.50 -0.65 13.67
N GLU A 215 5.40 0.32 13.79
CA GLU A 215 5.35 1.60 13.08
C GLU A 215 6.34 1.55 11.92
N GLY A 216 6.01 2.24 10.83
CA GLY A 216 6.84 2.29 9.64
C GLY A 216 6.67 3.59 8.85
N PHE A 217 7.56 3.76 7.89
CA PHE A 217 7.66 4.94 7.04
C PHE A 217 8.13 4.57 5.62
N ILE A 218 7.87 5.43 4.65
CA ILE A 218 8.52 5.39 3.33
C ILE A 218 9.56 6.51 3.22
N SER A 219 10.45 6.44 2.22
CA SER A 219 11.48 7.46 2.03
C SER A 219 10.86 8.85 1.78
N ASN A 220 11.32 9.86 2.53
CA ASN A 220 10.75 11.22 2.50
C ASN A 220 10.76 11.84 1.09
N HIS A 221 11.82 11.59 0.31
CA HIS A 221 11.90 12.08 -1.07
C HIS A 221 10.78 11.52 -1.95
N ALA A 222 10.56 10.21 -1.91
CA ALA A 222 9.50 9.56 -2.67
C ALA A 222 8.10 10.01 -2.22
N ALA A 223 7.88 10.17 -0.91
CA ALA A 223 6.62 10.71 -0.39
C ALA A 223 6.32 12.12 -0.96
N ARG A 224 7.32 13.01 -0.96
CA ARG A 224 7.20 14.38 -1.51
C ARG A 224 7.02 14.41 -3.04
N SER A 225 7.40 13.33 -3.73
CA SER A 225 7.32 13.25 -5.19
C SER A 225 5.90 13.10 -5.74
N ARG A 226 4.93 12.69 -4.90
CA ARG A 226 3.53 12.42 -5.27
C ARG A 226 3.40 11.36 -6.37
N GLY A 227 4.00 10.19 -6.16
CA GLY A 227 3.95 9.04 -7.08
C GLY A 227 4.92 9.10 -8.27
N LYS A 228 5.70 10.19 -8.42
CA LYS A 228 6.69 10.33 -9.49
C LYS A 228 7.95 9.50 -9.27
N GLU A 229 8.22 9.11 -8.03
CA GLU A 229 9.37 8.32 -7.65
C GLU A 229 8.96 7.16 -6.75
N THR A 230 9.47 5.99 -7.08
CA THR A 230 9.31 4.79 -6.27
C THR A 230 9.96 4.97 -4.90
N PRO A 231 9.28 4.58 -3.80
CA PRO A 231 9.90 4.49 -2.49
C PRO A 231 11.20 3.69 -2.50
N ILE A 232 12.14 4.09 -1.65
CA ILE A 232 13.42 3.38 -1.47
C ILE A 232 13.37 2.66 -0.11
N ASN A 233 13.60 1.35 -0.11
CA ASN A 233 13.65 0.56 1.12
C ASN A 233 15.00 0.72 1.84
N LEU A 234 15.14 0.14 3.03
CA LEU A 234 16.35 0.27 3.84
C LEU A 234 17.56 -0.56 3.35
N LEU A 235 17.40 -1.38 2.31
CA LEU A 235 18.53 -1.96 1.57
C LEU A 235 19.03 -1.00 0.46
N GLY A 236 18.33 0.12 0.25
CA GLY A 236 18.68 1.15 -0.71
C GLY A 236 18.20 0.87 -2.13
N PHE A 237 17.22 -0.01 -2.31
CA PHE A 237 16.62 -0.33 -3.61
C PHE A 237 15.25 0.32 -3.76
N LYS A 238 14.88 0.69 -4.99
CA LYS A 238 13.51 1.10 -5.34
C LYS A 238 12.56 -0.08 -5.14
N ASP A 239 11.51 0.13 -4.37
CA ASP A 239 10.57 -0.91 -3.94
C ASP A 239 9.13 -0.50 -4.28
N GLY A 240 8.60 -1.08 -5.36
CA GLY A 240 7.27 -0.73 -5.89
C GLY A 240 7.17 -0.83 -7.41
N THR A 241 8.30 -0.75 -8.12
CA THR A 241 8.37 -0.70 -9.60
C THR A 241 7.56 -1.79 -10.31
N GLY A 242 7.57 -3.03 -9.80
CA GLY A 242 6.88 -4.17 -10.40
C GLY A 242 5.43 -4.38 -9.94
N ASN A 243 4.83 -3.42 -9.24
CA ASN A 243 3.43 -3.52 -8.83
C ASN A 243 2.49 -3.45 -10.05
N PRO A 244 1.34 -4.15 -9.99
CA PRO A 244 0.29 -3.99 -10.99
C PRO A 244 -0.30 -2.57 -10.94
N ASP A 245 -0.77 -2.06 -12.07
CA ASP A 245 -1.35 -0.72 -12.17
C ASP A 245 -2.63 -0.59 -11.33
N SER A 246 -2.54 0.14 -10.21
CA SER A 246 -3.64 0.35 -9.27
C SER A 246 -4.80 1.18 -9.84
N SER A 247 -4.57 1.93 -10.92
CA SER A 247 -5.62 2.73 -11.60
C SER A 247 -6.46 1.90 -12.55
N ASN A 248 -5.98 0.70 -12.95
CA ASN A 248 -6.69 -0.21 -13.82
C ASN A 248 -7.67 -1.08 -13.02
N ALA A 249 -8.93 -0.65 -12.96
CA ALA A 249 -9.98 -1.33 -12.22
C ALA A 249 -10.17 -2.81 -12.65
N GLY A 250 -10.13 -3.10 -13.95
CA GLY A 250 -10.25 -4.47 -14.45
C GLY A 250 -9.07 -5.36 -14.06
N LEU A 251 -7.86 -4.80 -13.94
CA LEU A 251 -6.72 -5.52 -13.39
C LEU A 251 -6.86 -5.74 -11.90
N MET A 252 -7.32 -4.73 -11.14
CA MET A 252 -7.51 -4.86 -9.69
C MET A 252 -8.60 -5.87 -9.31
N ASP A 253 -9.66 -6.01 -10.11
CA ASP A 253 -10.66 -7.06 -9.94
C ASP A 253 -10.08 -8.47 -10.14
N ASN A 254 -9.05 -8.60 -10.98
CA ASN A 254 -8.36 -9.89 -11.21
C ASN A 254 -7.22 -10.16 -10.23
N VAL A 255 -6.65 -9.13 -9.61
CA VAL A 255 -5.45 -9.25 -8.77
C VAL A 255 -5.77 -9.11 -7.29
N VAL A 256 -6.52 -8.07 -6.90
CA VAL A 256 -6.64 -7.61 -5.51
C VAL A 256 -7.99 -7.98 -4.89
N TRP A 257 -9.10 -7.77 -5.60
CA TRP A 257 -10.43 -7.84 -5.02
C TRP A 257 -11.06 -9.23 -5.11
N VAL A 258 -11.70 -9.66 -4.02
CA VAL A 258 -12.58 -10.83 -4.07
C VAL A 258 -13.81 -10.49 -4.90
N THR A 259 -14.11 -11.35 -5.87
CA THR A 259 -15.27 -11.24 -6.77
C THR A 259 -16.21 -12.42 -6.59
N LYS A 260 -17.45 -12.29 -7.10
CA LYS A 260 -18.50 -13.30 -6.89
C LYS A 260 -18.17 -14.64 -7.57
N GLU A 261 -17.38 -14.60 -8.64
CA GLU A 261 -17.04 -15.75 -9.48
C GLU A 261 -16.10 -16.74 -8.78
N GLN A 262 -15.46 -16.31 -7.68
CA GLN A 262 -14.47 -17.11 -6.94
C GLN A 262 -15.13 -18.06 -5.92
N GLY A 263 -16.44 -17.93 -5.69
CA GLY A 263 -17.20 -18.79 -4.81
C GLY A 263 -16.87 -18.63 -3.33
N GLU A 264 -16.31 -17.51 -2.90
CA GLU A 264 -16.13 -17.13 -1.49
C GLU A 264 -17.50 -16.94 -0.79
N PRO A 265 -17.56 -16.95 0.56
CA PRO A 265 -18.74 -16.47 1.27
C PRO A 265 -19.18 -15.10 0.73
N ALA A 266 -20.49 -14.90 0.55
CA ALA A 266 -21.01 -13.74 -0.19
C ALA A 266 -20.52 -12.39 0.38
N TRP A 267 -20.37 -12.32 1.70
CA TRP A 267 -19.89 -11.13 2.42
C TRP A 267 -18.44 -10.75 2.07
N CYS A 268 -17.62 -11.67 1.55
CA CYS A 268 -16.23 -11.39 1.20
C CYS A 268 -16.10 -10.52 -0.07
N THR A 269 -17.14 -10.42 -0.89
CA THR A 269 -17.08 -9.69 -2.17
C THR A 269 -16.69 -8.23 -1.96
N GLY A 270 -15.63 -7.77 -2.62
CA GLY A 270 -15.06 -6.43 -2.46
C GLY A 270 -14.04 -6.30 -1.33
N GLY A 271 -13.83 -7.34 -0.53
CA GLY A 271 -12.68 -7.47 0.37
C GLY A 271 -11.42 -7.94 -0.37
N SER A 272 -10.35 -8.16 0.38
CA SER A 272 -9.07 -8.66 -0.15
C SER A 272 -8.31 -9.45 0.90
N TYR A 273 -7.59 -10.50 0.50
CA TYR A 273 -6.64 -11.16 1.40
C TYR A 273 -5.42 -10.27 1.61
N GLN A 274 -5.02 -10.13 2.87
CA GLN A 274 -3.89 -9.32 3.29
C GLN A 274 -2.82 -10.23 3.91
N ALA A 275 -1.62 -10.22 3.36
CA ALA A 275 -0.47 -10.87 3.97
C ALA A 275 0.49 -9.84 4.54
N ILE A 276 0.88 -10.04 5.80
CA ILE A 276 1.79 -9.18 6.54
C ILE A 276 3.01 -9.99 6.93
N ARG A 277 4.20 -9.43 6.70
CA ARG A 277 5.47 -10.00 7.16
C ARG A 277 6.32 -8.89 7.77
N ILE A 278 6.76 -9.10 9.02
CA ILE A 278 7.76 -8.25 9.68
C ILE A 278 9.11 -8.87 9.35
N ILE A 279 9.89 -8.21 8.49
CA ILE A 279 11.13 -8.75 7.93
C ILE A 279 12.28 -7.88 8.44
N GLN A 280 13.13 -8.44 9.29
CA GLN A 280 14.36 -7.81 9.75
C GLN A 280 15.43 -7.88 8.66
N PHE A 281 16.24 -6.84 8.53
CA PHE A 281 17.39 -6.80 7.64
C PHE A 281 18.69 -6.92 8.43
N HIS A 282 19.63 -7.70 7.91
CA HIS A 282 21.02 -7.73 8.38
C HIS A 282 21.81 -6.57 7.74
N VAL A 283 21.45 -5.34 8.10
CA VAL A 283 21.90 -4.11 7.41
C VAL A 283 23.42 -3.94 7.42
N GLU A 284 24.10 -4.30 8.50
CA GLU A 284 25.55 -4.16 8.60
C GLU A 284 26.30 -5.12 7.66
N SER A 285 25.77 -6.34 7.47
CA SER A 285 26.31 -7.30 6.51
C SER A 285 26.03 -6.83 5.08
N TRP A 286 24.81 -6.35 4.83
CA TRP A 286 24.41 -5.80 3.54
C TRP A 286 25.29 -4.62 3.11
N ASP A 287 25.55 -3.66 4.00
CA ASP A 287 26.35 -2.48 3.69
C ASP A 287 27.82 -2.79 3.35
N ARG A 288 28.31 -3.97 3.75
CA ARG A 288 29.66 -4.47 3.41
C ARG A 288 29.67 -5.40 2.20
N THR A 289 28.51 -5.74 1.67
CA THR A 289 28.37 -6.61 0.50
C THR A 289 28.68 -5.81 -0.78
N PRO A 290 29.48 -6.34 -1.72
CA PRO A 290 29.77 -5.69 -2.99
C PRO A 290 28.50 -5.25 -3.73
N LEU A 291 28.51 -4.04 -4.31
CA LEU A 291 27.36 -3.51 -5.07
C LEU A 291 26.89 -4.48 -6.17
N LYS A 292 27.82 -5.11 -6.89
CA LYS A 292 27.48 -6.08 -7.94
C LYS A 292 26.66 -7.25 -7.37
N GLU A 293 27.04 -7.75 -6.19
CA GLU A 293 26.34 -8.83 -5.53
C GLU A 293 24.95 -8.38 -5.06
N GLN A 294 24.84 -7.20 -4.43
CA GLN A 294 23.54 -6.62 -4.08
C GLN A 294 22.58 -6.52 -5.28
N GLN A 295 23.10 -6.05 -6.43
CA GLN A 295 22.31 -5.94 -7.65
C GLN A 295 21.97 -7.29 -8.27
N THR A 296 22.87 -8.29 -8.15
CA THR A 296 22.63 -9.66 -8.61
C THR A 296 21.53 -10.32 -7.78
N ILE A 297 21.57 -10.17 -6.45
CA ILE A 297 20.55 -10.69 -5.52
C ILE A 297 19.17 -10.15 -5.88
N PHE A 298 19.04 -8.85 -6.18
CA PHE A 298 17.76 -8.29 -6.57
C PHE A 298 17.40 -8.55 -8.04
N GLY A 299 18.37 -8.58 -8.95
CA GLY A 299 18.15 -8.58 -10.40
C GLY A 299 17.87 -7.20 -10.99
N ARG A 300 18.18 -6.11 -10.25
CA ARG A 300 18.01 -4.71 -10.70
C ARG A 300 19.22 -3.86 -10.35
N GLU A 301 19.44 -2.82 -11.14
CA GLU A 301 20.38 -1.74 -10.84
C GLU A 301 19.91 -0.96 -9.61
N LYS A 302 20.78 -0.75 -8.62
CA LYS A 302 20.41 -0.16 -7.32
C LYS A 302 19.92 1.29 -7.46
N HIS A 303 20.61 2.08 -8.27
CA HIS A 303 20.34 3.52 -8.41
C HIS A 303 19.19 3.83 -9.37
N SER A 304 19.21 3.26 -10.58
CA SER A 304 18.16 3.53 -11.57
C SER A 304 16.87 2.75 -11.27
N GLY A 305 17.00 1.57 -10.65
CA GLY A 305 15.93 0.59 -10.51
C GLY A 305 15.67 -0.19 -11.80
N ALA A 306 16.43 0.01 -12.88
CA ALA A 306 16.25 -0.73 -14.12
C ALA A 306 16.56 -2.23 -13.91
N PRO A 307 15.90 -3.16 -14.62
CA PRO A 307 16.39 -4.53 -14.70
C PRO A 307 17.85 -4.55 -15.17
N LEU A 308 18.65 -5.50 -14.67
CA LEU A 308 20.05 -5.62 -15.10
C LEU A 308 20.14 -5.73 -16.63
N GLY A 309 21.07 -5.00 -17.23
CA GLY A 309 21.23 -4.93 -18.69
C GLY A 309 20.28 -3.97 -19.43
N MET A 310 19.36 -3.31 -18.72
CA MET A 310 18.40 -2.34 -19.29
C MET A 310 18.67 -0.91 -18.80
N ARG A 311 17.88 0.07 -19.28
CA ARG A 311 18.17 1.50 -19.04
C ARG A 311 17.16 2.19 -18.13
N ASN A 312 15.88 1.88 -18.27
CA ASN A 312 14.82 2.56 -17.53
C ASN A 312 14.25 1.67 -16.44
N GLU A 313 13.80 2.30 -15.35
CA GLU A 313 13.19 1.61 -14.22
C GLU A 313 12.03 0.68 -14.63
N HIS A 314 11.15 1.17 -15.49
CA HIS A 314 9.95 0.47 -15.97
C HIS A 314 10.18 -0.35 -17.23
N ASP A 315 11.43 -0.56 -17.65
CA ASP A 315 11.72 -1.56 -18.69
C ASP A 315 11.32 -2.95 -18.16
N GLU A 316 10.80 -3.79 -19.06
CA GLU A 316 10.39 -5.15 -18.72
C GLU A 316 11.49 -6.16 -19.10
N PRO A 317 11.99 -6.98 -18.15
CA PRO A 317 13.02 -7.96 -18.46
C PRO A 317 12.47 -9.09 -19.33
N ASP A 318 13.23 -9.46 -20.35
CA ASP A 318 12.94 -10.62 -21.21
C ASP A 318 13.68 -11.87 -20.72
N TYR A 319 13.05 -12.63 -19.82
CA TYR A 319 13.64 -13.84 -19.28
C TYR A 319 13.74 -14.99 -20.29
N ALA A 320 12.97 -14.96 -21.38
CA ALA A 320 13.04 -15.98 -22.42
C ALA A 320 14.32 -15.84 -23.26
N ALA A 321 14.83 -14.61 -23.40
CA ALA A 321 16.11 -14.31 -24.03
C ALA A 321 17.34 -14.57 -23.13
N ASP A 322 17.13 -14.79 -21.83
CA ASP A 322 18.19 -15.09 -20.84
C ASP A 322 17.89 -16.38 -20.05
N PRO A 323 17.77 -17.54 -20.71
CA PRO A 323 17.31 -18.78 -20.08
C PRO A 323 18.26 -19.31 -18.99
N ASP A 324 19.55 -19.04 -19.12
CA ASP A 324 20.59 -19.50 -18.18
C ASP A 324 20.82 -18.51 -17.02
N GLY A 325 20.18 -17.33 -17.04
CA GLY A 325 20.33 -16.30 -16.00
C GLY A 325 21.68 -15.61 -15.99
N ASN A 326 22.28 -15.41 -17.16
CA ASN A 326 23.56 -14.73 -17.32
C ASN A 326 23.46 -13.22 -17.06
N VAL A 327 22.29 -12.62 -17.28
CA VAL A 327 22.04 -11.19 -17.03
C VAL A 327 21.30 -10.99 -15.72
N ILE A 328 20.17 -11.69 -15.54
CA ILE A 328 19.41 -11.69 -14.29
C ILE A 328 19.44 -13.11 -13.74
N ALA A 329 20.15 -13.30 -12.63
CA ALA A 329 20.36 -14.62 -12.04
C ALA A 329 19.04 -15.38 -11.80
N LEU A 330 19.09 -16.71 -11.93
CA LEU A 330 17.90 -17.56 -11.77
C LEU A 330 17.31 -17.50 -10.35
N ASP A 331 18.16 -17.23 -9.36
CA ASP A 331 17.83 -17.04 -7.95
C ASP A 331 17.64 -15.57 -7.55
N ALA A 332 17.66 -14.64 -8.51
CA ALA A 332 17.41 -13.23 -8.24
C ALA A 332 15.96 -13.00 -7.78
N HIS A 333 15.79 -12.14 -6.77
CA HIS A 333 14.51 -11.86 -6.12
C HIS A 333 13.40 -11.54 -7.14
N ILE A 334 13.63 -10.64 -8.09
CA ILE A 334 12.58 -10.25 -9.06
C ILE A 334 12.14 -11.42 -9.96
N ARG A 335 13.08 -12.31 -10.29
CA ARG A 335 12.87 -13.40 -11.25
C ARG A 335 12.16 -14.57 -10.58
N LEU A 336 12.54 -14.89 -9.34
CA LEU A 336 11.82 -15.84 -8.52
C LEU A 336 10.43 -15.33 -8.11
N ALA A 337 10.30 -14.04 -7.74
CA ALA A 337 9.03 -13.45 -7.33
C ALA A 337 8.04 -13.33 -8.50
N ASN A 338 8.51 -13.06 -9.71
CA ASN A 338 7.70 -13.03 -10.93
C ASN A 338 8.49 -13.49 -12.16
N PRO A 339 8.44 -14.79 -12.52
CA PRO A 339 9.02 -15.32 -13.75
C PRO A 339 8.40 -14.80 -15.05
N ARG A 340 7.32 -14.00 -14.99
CA ARG A 340 6.63 -13.38 -16.13
C ARG A 340 6.16 -14.36 -17.21
N THR A 341 5.75 -15.56 -16.81
CA THR A 341 5.07 -16.49 -17.72
C THR A 341 3.56 -16.23 -17.73
N LYS A 342 2.82 -16.93 -18.59
CA LYS A 342 1.35 -16.83 -18.62
C LYS A 342 0.73 -17.37 -17.33
N GLU A 343 1.32 -18.43 -16.78
CA GLU A 343 0.86 -19.11 -15.58
C GLU A 343 1.06 -18.24 -14.33
N THR A 344 2.14 -17.44 -14.28
CA THR A 344 2.46 -16.61 -13.11
C THR A 344 1.64 -15.31 -13.05
N GLN A 345 0.86 -14.98 -14.09
CA GLN A 345 -0.05 -13.82 -14.08
C GLN A 345 -1.09 -13.93 -12.96
N ALA A 346 -1.55 -15.15 -12.65
CA ALA A 346 -2.49 -15.39 -11.57
C ALA A 346 -1.88 -15.20 -10.16
N ASN A 347 -0.55 -15.04 -10.04
CA ASN A 347 0.15 -14.89 -8.78
C ASN A 347 0.57 -13.44 -8.47
N LEU A 348 0.15 -12.49 -9.29
CA LEU A 348 0.40 -11.07 -9.02
C LEU A 348 -0.28 -10.65 -7.71
N MET A 349 0.31 -9.66 -7.05
CA MET A 349 -0.20 -9.07 -5.81
C MET A 349 0.10 -7.58 -5.81
N MET A 350 -0.68 -6.80 -5.06
CA MET A 350 -0.39 -5.39 -4.82
C MET A 350 0.46 -5.27 -3.55
N ARG A 351 1.74 -4.89 -3.67
CA ARG A 351 2.60 -4.65 -2.51
C ARG A 351 2.48 -3.21 -2.03
N ARG A 352 2.40 -3.01 -0.73
CA ARG A 352 2.25 -1.70 -0.08
C ARG A 352 3.08 -1.62 1.21
N GLY A 353 4.31 -2.11 1.14
CA GLY A 353 5.22 -2.21 2.29
C GLY A 353 5.78 -0.88 2.76
N TYR A 354 6.24 -0.86 4.01
CA TYR A 354 6.86 0.30 4.68
C TYR A 354 8.15 -0.13 5.36
N SER A 355 9.16 0.73 5.36
CA SER A 355 10.37 0.51 6.17
C SER A 355 10.05 0.67 7.66
N TYR A 356 10.78 -0.03 8.52
CA TYR A 356 10.79 0.27 9.96
C TYR A 356 12.22 0.42 10.49
N SER A 357 12.34 1.22 11.54
CA SER A 357 13.58 1.40 12.29
C SER A 357 13.22 1.55 13.75
N LEU A 358 13.72 0.65 14.60
CA LEU A 358 13.42 0.65 16.03
C LEU A 358 14.64 1.09 16.83
N GLY A 359 15.55 0.17 17.10
CA GLY A 359 16.69 0.38 17.98
C GLY A 359 17.78 -0.64 17.72
N VAL A 360 18.31 -1.23 18.79
CA VAL A 360 19.39 -2.21 18.71
C VAL A 360 18.91 -3.53 19.28
N SER A 361 19.12 -4.61 18.52
CA SER A 361 18.85 -5.99 18.93
C SER A 361 19.76 -6.44 20.08
N LYS A 362 19.43 -7.58 20.72
CA LYS A 362 20.24 -8.14 21.80
C LYS A 362 21.68 -8.50 21.37
N SER A 363 21.91 -8.76 20.09
CA SER A 363 23.23 -9.04 19.51
C SER A 363 24.02 -7.77 19.13
N GLY A 364 23.45 -6.57 19.35
CA GLY A 364 24.10 -5.31 19.02
C GLY A 364 23.91 -4.85 17.56
N GLN A 365 23.09 -5.53 16.78
CA GLN A 365 22.76 -5.15 15.39
C GLN A 365 21.55 -4.22 15.36
N LEU A 366 21.49 -3.33 14.36
CA LEU A 366 20.36 -2.44 14.13
C LEU A 366 19.06 -3.24 13.86
N ASP A 367 18.01 -2.94 14.62
CA ASP A 367 16.68 -3.52 14.45
C ASP A 367 15.88 -2.67 13.45
N MET A 368 16.11 -2.98 12.18
CA MET A 368 15.56 -2.26 11.03
C MET A 368 15.13 -3.26 9.96
N GLY A 369 14.17 -2.87 9.13
CA GLY A 369 13.73 -3.75 8.06
C GLY A 369 12.50 -3.27 7.30
N LEU A 370 11.71 -4.23 6.83
CA LEU A 370 10.49 -4.02 6.05
C LEU A 370 9.28 -4.59 6.77
N LEU A 371 8.26 -3.75 6.94
CA LEU A 371 6.88 -4.15 7.17
C LEU A 371 6.28 -4.45 5.80
N PHE A 372 6.44 -5.69 5.35
CA PHE A 372 5.90 -6.12 4.07
C PHE A 372 4.39 -6.32 4.21
N ILE A 373 3.65 -5.73 3.28
CA ILE A 373 2.20 -5.78 3.19
C ILE A 373 1.86 -6.04 1.74
N CYS A 374 1.01 -7.04 1.48
CA CYS A 374 0.44 -7.21 0.15
C CYS A 374 -1.03 -7.60 0.19
N TYR A 375 -1.71 -7.28 -0.91
CA TYR A 375 -3.12 -7.54 -1.13
C TYR A 375 -3.34 -8.37 -2.39
N GLN A 376 -4.22 -9.36 -2.28
CA GLN A 376 -4.56 -10.28 -3.37
C GLN A 376 -5.98 -10.82 -3.20
N HIS A 377 -6.63 -11.20 -4.30
CA HIS A 377 -7.97 -11.80 -4.26
C HIS A 377 -7.98 -13.22 -3.70
N ASP A 378 -6.83 -13.91 -3.72
CA ASP A 378 -6.67 -15.29 -3.27
C ASP A 378 -5.28 -15.44 -2.62
N LEU A 379 -5.25 -15.77 -1.33
CA LEU A 379 -4.02 -15.87 -0.54
C LEU A 379 -3.09 -16.99 -1.04
N GLU A 380 -3.65 -18.12 -1.50
CA GLU A 380 -2.88 -19.25 -2.04
C GLU A 380 -2.23 -18.87 -3.36
N LYS A 381 -3.00 -18.25 -4.27
CA LYS A 381 -2.48 -17.84 -5.58
C LYS A 381 -1.46 -16.71 -5.48
N GLY A 382 -1.67 -15.74 -4.58
CA GLY A 382 -0.78 -14.59 -4.41
C GLY A 382 0.43 -14.92 -3.52
N PHE A 383 0.40 -14.41 -2.29
CA PHE A 383 1.54 -14.44 -1.36
C PHE A 383 2.13 -15.84 -1.16
N LEU A 384 1.30 -16.87 -0.92
CA LEU A 384 1.81 -18.21 -0.59
C LEU A 384 2.57 -18.84 -1.76
N THR A 385 2.05 -18.71 -2.99
CA THR A 385 2.73 -19.21 -4.18
C THR A 385 4.03 -18.46 -4.44
N VAL A 386 4.03 -17.14 -4.29
CA VAL A 386 5.24 -16.31 -4.51
C VAL A 386 6.30 -16.61 -3.45
N GLN A 387 5.94 -16.63 -2.17
CA GLN A 387 6.87 -16.95 -1.09
C GLN A 387 7.43 -18.37 -1.23
N LYS A 388 6.63 -19.33 -1.71
CA LYS A 388 7.11 -20.68 -2.00
C LYS A 388 8.19 -20.71 -3.09
N ARG A 389 8.08 -19.84 -4.11
CA ARG A 389 9.12 -19.67 -5.14
C ARG A 389 10.37 -18.95 -4.60
N LEU A 390 10.20 -18.07 -3.63
CA LEU A 390 11.29 -17.34 -2.99
C LEU A 390 12.06 -18.15 -1.94
N ASN A 391 11.57 -19.31 -1.52
CA ASN A 391 12.30 -20.15 -0.56
C ASN A 391 13.68 -20.53 -1.12
N GLY A 392 14.74 -20.17 -0.38
CA GLY A 392 16.13 -20.40 -0.78
C GLY A 392 16.68 -19.34 -1.75
N GLU A 393 16.00 -18.20 -1.90
CA GLU A 393 16.54 -17.07 -2.67
C GLU A 393 17.82 -16.49 -2.05
N ALA A 394 18.65 -15.84 -2.87
CA ALA A 394 19.89 -15.23 -2.40
C ALA A 394 19.68 -14.12 -1.35
N LEU A 395 18.50 -13.48 -1.33
CA LEU A 395 18.17 -12.44 -0.37
C LEU A 395 18.01 -12.98 1.07
N GLU A 396 17.76 -14.28 1.26
CA GLU A 396 17.57 -14.90 2.58
C GLU A 396 18.76 -14.72 3.52
N GLU A 397 19.98 -14.55 2.99
CA GLU A 397 21.18 -14.25 3.78
C GLU A 397 21.07 -12.91 4.52
N TYR A 398 20.34 -11.95 3.94
CA TYR A 398 20.28 -10.57 4.40
C TYR A 398 18.96 -10.22 5.08
N VAL A 399 17.99 -11.13 5.08
CA VAL A 399 16.67 -10.88 5.64
C VAL A 399 16.19 -12.00 6.53
N LYS A 400 15.44 -11.65 7.57
CA LYS A 400 14.83 -12.60 8.50
C LYS A 400 13.39 -12.23 8.79
N PRO A 401 12.41 -13.01 8.32
CA PRO A 401 11.02 -12.85 8.76
C PRO A 401 10.86 -13.27 10.23
N ILE A 402 10.35 -12.36 11.06
CA ILE A 402 10.23 -12.54 12.52
C ILE A 402 8.78 -12.44 13.03
N GLY A 403 7.82 -12.04 12.18
CA GLY A 403 6.43 -11.90 12.60
C GLY A 403 5.50 -11.55 11.45
N GLY A 404 4.24 -11.22 11.80
CA GLY A 404 3.18 -10.89 10.86
C GLY A 404 2.00 -11.86 10.92
N GLY A 405 1.26 -11.99 9.83
CA GLY A 405 0.08 -12.84 9.78
C GLY A 405 -0.72 -12.69 8.50
N TYR A 406 -1.71 -13.56 8.35
CA TYR A 406 -2.69 -13.49 7.27
C TYR A 406 -4.02 -13.03 7.81
N PHE A 407 -4.60 -12.06 7.12
CA PHE A 407 -5.86 -11.44 7.46
C PHE A 407 -6.71 -11.30 6.20
N PHE A 408 -8.00 -11.10 6.38
CA PHE A 408 -8.93 -10.73 5.33
C PHE A 408 -9.37 -9.29 5.54
N ALA A 409 -8.90 -8.38 4.70
CA ALA A 409 -9.35 -6.99 4.69
C ALA A 409 -10.82 -6.97 4.27
N LEU A 410 -11.67 -6.45 5.17
CA LEU A 410 -13.13 -6.46 4.97
C LEU A 410 -13.52 -5.64 3.73
N PRO A 411 -14.68 -5.91 3.11
CA PRO A 411 -15.26 -4.98 2.14
C PRO A 411 -15.48 -3.60 2.77
N GLY A 412 -15.56 -2.57 1.93
CA GLY A 412 -15.84 -1.21 2.40
C GLY A 412 -17.27 -1.06 2.93
N ALA A 413 -17.46 -0.14 3.86
CA ALA A 413 -18.79 0.32 4.24
C ALA A 413 -19.29 1.26 3.12
N VAL A 414 -20.42 0.92 2.49
CA VAL A 414 -20.90 1.61 1.28
C VAL A 414 -21.23 3.08 1.57
N ASP A 415 -21.86 3.34 2.71
CA ASP A 415 -22.26 4.68 3.16
C ASP A 415 -22.50 4.68 4.68
N LYS A 416 -22.99 5.81 5.21
CA LYS A 416 -23.24 6.05 6.64
C LYS A 416 -24.30 5.13 7.27
N GLN A 417 -25.12 4.44 6.47
CA GLN A 417 -26.10 3.47 6.98
C GLN A 417 -25.49 2.08 7.17
N HIS A 418 -24.29 1.86 6.62
CA HIS A 418 -23.58 0.59 6.69
C HIS A 418 -22.37 0.67 7.63
N TYR A 419 -21.96 -0.48 8.15
CA TYR A 419 -20.75 -0.59 8.96
C TYR A 419 -19.81 -1.68 8.45
N LEU A 420 -18.52 -1.53 8.72
CA LEU A 420 -17.52 -2.52 8.33
C LEU A 420 -17.84 -3.87 8.97
N GLY A 421 -17.80 -4.96 8.19
CA GLY A 421 -18.12 -6.30 8.68
C GLY A 421 -19.62 -6.60 8.81
N GLN A 422 -20.52 -5.68 8.43
CA GLN A 422 -21.97 -5.90 8.49
C GLN A 422 -22.39 -7.19 7.77
N GLY A 423 -21.91 -7.40 6.54
CA GLY A 423 -22.23 -8.61 5.78
C GLY A 423 -21.77 -9.90 6.45
N LEU A 424 -20.70 -9.88 7.26
CA LEU A 424 -20.25 -11.05 8.03
C LEU A 424 -21.17 -11.32 9.23
N ILE A 425 -21.62 -10.27 9.91
CA ILE A 425 -22.53 -10.40 11.05
C ILE A 425 -23.91 -10.88 10.60
N GLU A 426 -24.40 -10.44 9.44
CA GLU A 426 -25.72 -10.80 8.91
C GLU A 426 -25.76 -12.16 8.19
N ALA A 427 -24.60 -12.75 7.85
CA ALA A 427 -24.48 -13.99 7.09
C ALA A 427 -24.70 -15.29 7.89
#